data_AF-G7Y5Y4-F1
#
_entry.id   AF-G7Y5Y4-F1
#
_cell.length_a   1.000
_cell.length_b   1.000
_cell.length_c   1.000
_cell.angle_alpha   90.00
_cell.angle_beta   90.00
_cell.angle_gamma   90.00
#
_symmetry.space_group_name_H-M   'P 1'
#
loop_
_entity.id
_entity.type
_entity.pdbx_description
1 polymer ?
#
loop_
_entity_poly.entity_id
_entity_poly.type
_entity_poly.pdbx_seq_one_letter_code
_entity_poly.pdbx_strand_id
1 'polypeptide(L)'
;MLHFQNAGSHFQKLGPERHVQLSLKQMIRTLHIHQPTFHVMCILGKPYPASVTEFRQAGLEGNWDPKLAGQRMKLPTPLTWETELSARGNTADSWELLIKSGKLPYMAMLRNLRNIIKAGVSTETHEAVLRQLTNKRAVISSKQFPFRFFTAFVVLDELERAFRYNNYLQRIVRNPSKRNNSRASKTFRKIKDGKPVKPMKYTLNILKNYREALSTAIELSIQNNLPPIHGSTLIVCTKTPCAVKRLRASGLGKSLRTVGLLLGLMCASKCESYSMYISDQTLVSRFEPSFASLQNYMSAADKFPKRYWDVLACVR
;
A
#
# COMPACT_ATOMS: atom_id res chain seq x y z
N MET A 1 22.41 -57.71 -40.79
CA MET A 1 22.83 -56.42 -41.37
C MET A 1 22.42 -55.29 -40.43
N LEU A 2 23.44 -54.64 -39.87
CA LEU A 2 23.54 -53.26 -39.41
C LEU A 2 22.73 -52.76 -38.21
N HIS A 3 23.49 -52.60 -37.11
CA HIS A 3 23.28 -51.76 -35.95
C HIS A 3 22.85 -50.33 -36.32
N PHE A 4 21.82 -49.81 -35.65
CA PHE A 4 21.59 -48.36 -35.54
C PHE A 4 22.14 -47.84 -34.20
N GLN A 5 23.10 -46.93 -34.33
CA GLN A 5 23.78 -46.23 -33.24
C GLN A 5 22.87 -45.13 -32.66
N ASN A 6 22.92 -44.99 -31.34
CA ASN A 6 22.35 -43.88 -30.58
C ASN A 6 23.02 -42.55 -30.99
N ALA A 7 22.27 -41.64 -31.61
CA ALA A 7 22.65 -40.25 -31.77
C ALA A 7 22.08 -39.44 -30.58
N GLY A 8 22.92 -39.19 -29.58
CA GLY A 8 22.62 -38.24 -28.51
C GLY A 8 22.59 -36.81 -29.05
N SER A 9 21.44 -36.15 -28.99
CA SER A 9 21.32 -34.73 -29.28
C SER A 9 21.80 -33.91 -28.09
N HIS A 10 22.91 -33.20 -28.29
CA HIS A 10 23.46 -32.20 -27.39
C HIS A 10 22.47 -31.03 -27.24
N PHE A 11 21.57 -31.10 -26.25
CA PHE A 11 20.91 -29.91 -25.73
C PHE A 11 21.92 -29.13 -24.88
N GLN A 12 22.59 -28.18 -25.52
CA GLN A 12 23.40 -27.18 -24.86
C GLN A 12 22.48 -26.39 -23.91
N LYS A 13 22.63 -26.61 -22.60
CA LYS A 13 21.91 -25.87 -21.56
C LYS A 13 22.23 -24.39 -21.71
N LEU A 14 21.31 -23.62 -22.31
CA LEU A 14 21.29 -22.17 -22.16
C LEU A 14 21.25 -21.87 -20.67
N GLY A 15 22.32 -21.24 -20.17
CA GLY A 15 22.41 -20.81 -18.78
C GLY A 15 21.24 -19.88 -18.41
N PRO A 16 20.98 -19.66 -17.12
CA PRO A 16 19.88 -18.80 -16.70
C PRO A 16 20.09 -17.41 -17.32
N GLU A 17 19.12 -16.96 -18.13
CA GLU A 17 19.12 -15.59 -18.63
C GLU A 17 19.25 -14.67 -17.42
N ARG A 18 20.38 -13.95 -17.36
CA ARG A 18 20.53 -12.85 -16.41
C ARG A 18 19.54 -11.80 -16.87
N HIS A 19 18.35 -11.77 -16.29
CA HIS A 19 17.45 -10.62 -16.42
C HIS A 19 18.22 -9.38 -15.95
N VAL A 20 18.76 -8.63 -16.91
CA VAL A 20 19.41 -7.36 -16.66
C VAL A 20 18.33 -6.41 -16.16
N GLN A 21 18.31 -6.15 -14.86
CA GLN A 21 17.33 -5.28 -14.24
C GLN A 21 17.48 -3.88 -14.85
N LEU A 22 16.47 -3.47 -15.64
CA LEU A 22 16.41 -2.16 -16.30
C LEU A 22 16.64 -1.05 -15.26
N SER A 23 17.78 -0.37 -15.37
CA SER A 23 18.12 0.78 -14.54
C SER A 23 18.35 2.00 -15.40
N LEU A 24 18.16 3.20 -14.83
CA LEU A 24 18.41 4.45 -15.54
C LEU A 24 19.85 4.54 -16.09
N LYS A 25 20.81 3.94 -15.36
CA LYS A 25 22.21 3.84 -15.79
C LYS A 25 22.38 2.99 -17.05
N GLN A 26 21.61 1.93 -17.21
CA GLN A 26 21.60 1.12 -18.44
C GLN A 26 20.91 1.86 -19.57
N MET A 27 19.75 2.48 -19.31
CA MET A 27 19.03 3.27 -20.32
C MET A 27 19.90 4.39 -20.89
N ILE A 28 20.62 5.13 -20.04
CA ILE A 28 21.56 6.17 -20.48
C ILE A 28 22.61 5.62 -21.43
N ARG A 29 23.17 4.43 -21.13
CA ARG A 29 24.20 3.81 -21.97
C ARG A 29 23.67 3.26 -23.27
N THR A 30 22.52 2.58 -23.23
CA THR A 30 21.91 1.95 -24.40
C THR A 30 21.33 2.97 -25.37
N LEU A 31 20.69 4.02 -24.84
CA LEU A 31 20.06 5.08 -25.63
C LEU A 31 21.02 6.23 -25.94
N HIS A 32 22.28 6.12 -25.54
CA HIS A 32 23.29 7.16 -25.78
C HIS A 32 22.82 8.56 -25.33
N ILE A 33 22.28 8.64 -24.11
CA ILE A 33 21.82 9.89 -23.52
C ILE A 33 23.02 10.64 -22.94
N HIS A 34 23.28 11.84 -23.44
CA HIS A 34 24.44 12.65 -23.02
C HIS A 34 24.07 13.98 -22.35
N GLN A 35 22.80 14.44 -22.46
CA GLN A 35 22.35 15.73 -21.92
C GLN A 35 21.10 15.59 -21.03
N PRO A 36 20.96 16.40 -19.95
CA PRO A 36 21.93 17.39 -19.44
C PRO A 36 23.13 16.71 -18.76
N THR A 37 24.36 17.13 -19.11
CA THR A 37 25.62 16.45 -18.74
C THR A 37 25.73 16.16 -17.24
N PHE A 38 25.46 17.15 -16.39
CA PHE A 38 25.60 17.03 -14.93
C PHE A 38 24.79 15.85 -14.38
N HIS A 39 23.52 15.74 -14.79
CA HIS A 39 22.63 14.69 -14.30
C HIS A 39 23.06 13.31 -14.81
N VAL A 40 23.43 13.23 -16.08
CA VAL A 40 23.95 12.00 -16.70
C VAL A 40 25.19 11.52 -15.94
N MET A 41 26.17 12.40 -15.70
CA MET A 41 27.38 12.06 -14.95
C MET A 41 27.09 11.62 -13.52
N CYS A 42 26.18 12.31 -12.82
CA CYS A 42 25.71 11.91 -11.49
C CYS A 42 25.10 10.50 -11.48
N ILE A 43 24.18 10.19 -12.40
CA ILE A 43 23.51 8.88 -12.49
C ILE A 43 24.49 7.77 -12.86
N LEU A 44 25.43 8.06 -13.78
CA LEU A 44 26.49 7.12 -14.15
C LEU A 44 27.50 6.93 -13.00
N GLY A 45 27.55 7.85 -12.04
CA GLY A 45 28.49 7.86 -10.91
C GLY A 45 29.90 8.24 -11.34
N LYS A 46 30.03 9.15 -12.31
CA LYS A 46 31.31 9.68 -12.79
C LYS A 46 31.94 10.61 -11.73
N PRO A 47 33.27 10.67 -11.65
CA PRO A 47 33.95 11.66 -10.82
C PRO A 47 33.75 13.06 -11.40
N TYR A 48 33.77 14.07 -10.53
CA TYR A 48 33.80 15.46 -10.93
C TYR A 48 35.15 15.77 -11.60
N PRO A 49 35.19 16.55 -12.70
CA PRO A 49 36.41 16.81 -13.46
C PRO A 49 37.58 17.32 -12.61
N ALA A 50 38.78 16.83 -12.89
CA ALA A 50 39.97 17.13 -12.09
C ALA A 50 40.58 18.50 -12.41
N SER A 51 40.21 19.09 -13.55
CA SER A 51 40.71 20.38 -14.02
C SER A 51 39.62 21.21 -14.69
N VAL A 52 39.84 22.52 -14.77
CA VAL A 52 38.95 23.46 -15.50
C VAL A 52 38.80 23.07 -16.97
N THR A 53 39.87 22.57 -17.58
CA THR A 53 39.87 22.12 -18.99
C THR A 53 38.97 20.91 -19.17
N GLU A 54 39.10 19.88 -18.33
CA GLU A 54 38.21 18.71 -18.34
C GLU A 54 36.76 19.10 -18.04
N PHE A 55 36.55 20.06 -17.14
CA PHE A 55 35.22 20.55 -16.80
C PHE A 55 34.51 21.18 -17.99
N ARG A 56 35.21 22.04 -18.74
CA ARG A 56 34.70 22.64 -19.97
C ARG A 56 34.48 21.60 -21.07
N GLN A 57 35.42 20.68 -21.25
CA GLN A 57 35.29 19.59 -22.24
C GLN A 57 34.12 18.65 -21.94
N ALA A 58 33.84 18.40 -20.66
CA ALA A 58 32.69 17.61 -20.26
C ALA A 58 31.35 18.30 -20.58
N GLY A 59 31.34 19.61 -20.85
CA GLY A 59 30.10 20.37 -21.07
C GLY A 59 29.26 20.49 -19.80
N LEU A 60 29.92 20.68 -18.65
CA LEU A 60 29.26 21.01 -17.38
C LEU A 60 29.03 22.52 -17.30
N GLU A 61 27.87 22.91 -16.78
CA GLU A 61 27.49 24.29 -16.58
C GLU A 61 28.01 24.84 -15.24
N GLY A 62 28.27 26.16 -15.18
CA GLY A 62 28.72 26.85 -13.98
C GLY A 62 30.24 26.97 -13.85
N ASN A 63 30.71 27.22 -12.63
CA ASN A 63 32.13 27.35 -12.32
C ASN A 63 32.71 26.02 -11.83
N TRP A 64 33.94 25.71 -12.24
CA TRP A 64 34.67 24.55 -11.72
C TRP A 64 35.06 24.77 -10.25
N ASP A 65 34.74 23.80 -9.40
CA ASP A 65 35.11 23.81 -7.98
C ASP A 65 36.28 22.84 -7.72
N PRO A 66 37.48 23.36 -7.37
CA PRO A 66 38.64 22.53 -7.05
C PRO A 66 38.39 21.54 -5.90
N LYS A 67 37.50 21.87 -4.96
CA LYS A 67 37.23 21.02 -3.79
C LYS A 67 36.52 19.72 -4.17
N LEU A 68 35.78 19.74 -5.27
CA LEU A 68 35.02 18.59 -5.76
C LEU A 68 35.85 17.70 -6.70
N ALA A 69 37.03 18.14 -7.15
CA ALA A 69 37.89 17.41 -8.09
C ALA A 69 38.09 15.94 -7.67
N GLY A 70 37.77 15.01 -8.58
CA GLY A 70 37.88 13.56 -8.34
C GLY A 70 36.80 12.96 -7.44
N GLN A 71 36.00 13.77 -6.75
CA GLN A 71 34.89 13.26 -5.93
C GLN A 71 33.77 12.73 -6.83
N ARG A 72 33.11 11.65 -6.39
CA ARG A 72 31.98 11.07 -7.13
C ARG A 72 30.81 12.05 -7.14
N MET A 73 30.37 12.44 -8.34
CA MET A 73 29.23 13.33 -8.51
C MET A 73 27.94 12.68 -7.99
N LYS A 74 27.09 13.47 -7.34
CA LYS A 74 25.80 13.03 -6.78
C LYS A 74 24.73 14.07 -7.13
N LEU A 75 23.51 13.58 -7.34
CA LEU A 75 22.35 14.46 -7.44
C LEU A 75 22.10 15.12 -6.07
N PRO A 76 21.60 16.37 -6.06
CA PRO A 76 21.14 16.98 -4.82
C PRO A 76 20.02 16.11 -4.23
N THR A 77 20.10 15.82 -2.93
CA THR A 77 19.05 15.03 -2.27
C THR A 77 17.78 15.86 -2.17
N PRO A 78 16.69 15.49 -2.86
CA PRO A 78 15.46 16.26 -2.77
C PRO A 78 14.84 16.08 -1.38
N LEU A 79 14.24 17.14 -0.86
CA LEU A 79 13.45 17.07 0.37
C LEU A 79 12.11 16.39 0.08
N THR A 80 12.10 15.06 0.07
CA THR A 80 10.88 14.26 -0.09
C THR A 80 10.54 13.54 1.21
N TRP A 81 9.28 13.10 1.32
CA TRP A 81 8.84 12.30 2.46
C TRP A 81 9.64 10.98 2.58
N GLU A 82 10.03 10.35 1.46
CA GLU A 82 10.87 9.15 1.50
C GLU A 82 12.25 9.46 2.11
N THR A 83 12.84 10.58 1.70
CA THR A 83 14.16 11.02 2.18
C THR A 83 14.12 11.33 3.66
N GLU A 84 13.13 12.11 4.11
CA GLU A 84 12.97 12.48 5.52
C GLU A 84 12.74 11.26 6.40
N LEU A 85 11.88 10.33 6.00
CA LEU A 85 11.66 9.09 6.76
C LEU A 85 12.85 8.14 6.73
N SER A 86 13.66 8.14 5.65
CA SER A 86 14.89 7.34 5.60
C SER A 86 15.97 7.91 6.52
N ALA A 87 16.08 9.23 6.59
CA ALA A 87 17.07 9.91 7.40
C ALA A 87 16.71 9.91 8.89
N ARG A 88 15.46 10.20 9.24
CA ARG A 88 15.00 10.41 10.62
C ARG A 88 14.19 9.24 11.20
N GLY A 89 13.78 8.29 10.34
CA GLY A 89 12.95 7.16 10.74
C GLY A 89 11.46 7.50 10.86
N ASN A 90 10.67 6.47 11.18
CA ASN A 90 9.21 6.54 11.36
C ASN A 90 8.83 7.03 12.77
N THR A 91 9.33 8.19 13.18
CA THR A 91 9.05 8.81 14.49
C THR A 91 7.88 9.79 14.42
N ALA A 92 7.32 10.18 15.57
CA ALA A 92 6.25 11.16 15.63
C ALA A 92 6.70 12.50 15.01
N ASP A 93 7.86 13.01 15.43
CA ASP A 93 8.43 14.27 14.93
C ASP A 93 8.58 14.32 13.40
N SER A 94 9.05 13.23 12.80
CA SER A 94 9.17 13.12 11.34
C SER A 94 7.81 13.22 10.64
N TRP A 95 6.81 12.51 11.16
CA TRP A 95 5.46 12.55 10.61
C TRP A 95 4.80 13.91 10.79
N GLU A 96 4.94 14.50 11.98
CA GLU A 96 4.40 15.83 12.28
C GLU A 96 5.02 16.90 11.38
N LEU A 97 6.34 16.89 11.20
CA LEU A 97 7.03 17.80 10.29
C LEU A 97 6.50 17.67 8.86
N LEU A 98 6.37 16.45 8.35
CA LEU A 98 5.89 16.21 6.98
C LEU A 98 4.45 16.65 6.77
N ILE A 99 3.57 16.40 7.75
CA ILE A 99 2.15 16.77 7.68
C ILE A 99 2.00 18.30 7.81
N LYS A 100 2.65 18.91 8.81
CA LYS A 100 2.56 20.37 9.07
C LYS A 100 3.19 21.19 7.94
N SER A 101 4.26 20.70 7.32
CA SER A 101 4.90 21.37 6.18
C SER A 101 4.21 21.15 4.83
N GLY A 102 3.15 20.32 4.77
CA GLY A 102 2.46 19.99 3.52
C GLY A 102 3.28 19.14 2.55
N LYS A 103 4.41 18.56 2.99
CA LYS A 103 5.34 17.77 2.17
C LYS A 103 5.01 16.29 2.13
N LEU A 104 3.88 15.87 2.70
CA LEU A 104 3.36 14.50 2.62
C LEU A 104 2.27 14.40 1.53
N PRO A 105 2.55 13.82 0.37
CA PRO A 105 1.54 13.60 -0.66
C PRO A 105 0.38 12.74 -0.17
N TYR A 106 -0.82 12.99 -0.69
CA TYR A 106 -2.05 12.31 -0.27
C TYR A 106 -1.96 10.77 -0.33
N MET A 107 -1.42 10.24 -1.42
CA MET A 107 -1.22 8.78 -1.57
C MET A 107 -0.24 8.24 -0.51
N ALA A 108 0.85 8.98 -0.23
CA ALA A 108 1.84 8.58 0.75
C ALA A 108 1.24 8.56 2.17
N MET A 109 0.40 9.55 2.49
CA MET A 109 -0.38 9.60 3.73
C MET A 109 -1.26 8.36 3.89
N LEU A 110 -2.08 8.01 2.88
CA LEU A 110 -2.95 6.83 2.92
C LEU A 110 -2.19 5.53 3.19
N ARG A 111 -1.06 5.33 2.50
CA ARG A 111 -0.24 4.12 2.63
C ARG A 111 0.46 4.03 3.99
N ASN A 112 0.65 5.17 4.66
CA ASN A 112 1.39 5.26 5.91
C ASN A 112 0.52 5.54 7.14
N LEU A 113 -0.82 5.54 7.05
CA LEU A 113 -1.70 5.74 8.21
C LEU A 113 -1.36 4.81 9.38
N ARG A 114 -0.97 3.55 9.10
CA ARG A 114 -0.49 2.63 10.14
C ARG A 114 0.66 3.22 10.96
N ASN A 115 1.67 3.75 10.26
CA ASN A 115 2.89 4.24 10.87
C ASN A 115 2.64 5.56 11.59
N ILE A 116 1.85 6.46 10.98
CA ILE A 116 1.43 7.73 11.59
C ILE A 116 0.69 7.46 12.92
N ILE A 117 -0.30 6.56 12.92
CA ILE A 117 -1.07 6.23 14.12
C ILE A 117 -0.18 5.54 15.18
N LYS A 118 0.69 4.62 14.76
CA LYS A 118 1.59 3.91 15.71
C LYS A 118 2.69 4.81 16.29
N ALA A 119 3.10 5.85 15.57
CA ALA A 119 4.16 6.75 16.01
C ALA A 119 3.74 7.55 17.26
N GLY A 120 2.44 7.78 17.44
CA GLY A 120 1.88 8.58 18.54
C GLY A 120 2.06 10.07 18.28
N VAL A 121 1.65 10.53 17.09
CA VAL A 121 1.65 11.95 16.73
C VAL A 121 0.63 12.73 17.57
N SER A 122 0.79 14.06 17.62
CA SER A 122 -0.10 14.95 18.35
C SER A 122 -1.56 14.91 17.86
N THR A 123 -2.49 15.33 18.73
CA THR A 123 -3.92 15.42 18.39
C THR A 123 -4.16 16.33 17.19
N GLU A 124 -3.48 17.47 17.14
CA GLU A 124 -3.58 18.44 16.04
C GLU A 124 -3.14 17.82 14.71
N THR A 125 -2.12 16.94 14.77
CA THR A 125 -1.63 16.21 13.60
C THR A 125 -2.64 15.15 13.15
N HIS A 126 -3.26 14.43 14.09
CA HIS A 126 -4.37 13.53 13.78
C HIS A 126 -5.51 14.28 13.10
N GLU A 127 -5.94 15.40 13.65
CA GLU A 127 -7.00 16.23 13.07
C GLU A 127 -6.63 16.75 11.68
N ALA A 128 -5.38 17.15 11.45
CA ALA A 128 -4.91 17.56 10.13
C ALA A 128 -5.07 16.44 9.10
N VAL A 129 -4.71 15.20 9.46
CA VAL A 129 -4.91 14.04 8.59
C VAL A 129 -6.39 13.75 8.37
N LEU A 130 -7.20 13.79 9.43
CA LEU A 130 -8.65 13.56 9.33
C LEU A 130 -9.32 14.59 8.42
N ARG A 131 -8.96 15.88 8.55
CA ARG A 131 -9.41 16.96 7.65
C ARG A 131 -9.04 16.71 6.20
N GLN A 132 -7.83 16.20 5.93
CA GLN A 132 -7.43 15.85 4.56
C GLN A 132 -8.26 14.69 4.01
N LEU A 133 -8.50 13.65 4.80
CA LEU A 133 -9.29 12.48 4.38
C LEU A 133 -10.75 12.82 4.06
N THR A 134 -11.37 13.73 4.81
CA THR A 134 -12.76 14.14 4.59
C THR A 134 -12.91 15.30 3.61
N ASN A 135 -11.81 15.94 3.19
CA ASN A 135 -11.86 17.04 2.24
C ASN A 135 -12.17 16.54 0.82
N LYS A 136 -13.37 16.84 0.33
CA LYS A 136 -13.83 16.48 -1.01
C LYS A 136 -12.85 16.88 -2.12
N ARG A 137 -12.32 18.11 -2.10
CA ARG A 137 -11.37 18.56 -3.13
C ARG A 137 -10.08 17.74 -3.10
N ALA A 138 -9.54 17.48 -1.91
CA ALA A 138 -8.33 16.68 -1.74
C ALA A 138 -8.52 15.23 -2.22
N VAL A 139 -9.65 14.60 -1.89
CA VAL A 139 -10.00 13.24 -2.36
C VAL A 139 -10.08 13.21 -3.89
N ILE A 140 -10.75 14.18 -4.51
CA ILE A 140 -10.90 14.25 -5.96
C ILE A 140 -9.55 14.48 -6.65
N SER A 141 -8.82 15.49 -6.21
CA SER A 141 -7.51 15.84 -6.80
C SER A 141 -6.47 14.74 -6.62
N SER A 142 -6.62 13.90 -5.58
CA SER A 142 -5.72 12.77 -5.34
C SER A 142 -5.79 11.69 -6.43
N LYS A 143 -6.89 11.66 -7.20
CA LYS A 143 -7.20 10.62 -8.21
C LYS A 143 -7.02 9.19 -7.68
N GLN A 144 -7.11 9.01 -6.37
CA GLN A 144 -6.95 7.69 -5.76
C GLN A 144 -8.22 6.89 -5.99
N PHE A 145 -8.05 5.66 -6.46
CA PHE A 145 -9.13 4.70 -6.61
C PHE A 145 -9.70 4.36 -5.21
N PRO A 146 -11.02 4.13 -5.06
CA PRO A 146 -11.64 3.84 -3.76
C PRO A 146 -10.99 2.67 -3.01
N PHE A 147 -10.52 1.70 -3.77
CA PHE A 147 -9.74 0.58 -3.26
C PHE A 147 -8.55 1.02 -2.36
N ARG A 148 -7.86 2.12 -2.68
CA ARG A 148 -6.72 2.61 -1.89
C ARG A 148 -7.13 3.07 -0.50
N PHE A 149 -8.29 3.71 -0.39
CA PHE A 149 -8.88 4.09 0.89
C PHE A 149 -9.35 2.87 1.67
N PHE A 150 -9.94 1.90 0.98
CA PHE A 150 -10.36 0.65 1.59
C PHE A 150 -9.19 -0.15 2.20
N THR A 151 -8.04 -0.23 1.52
CA THR A 151 -6.83 -0.82 2.11
C THR A 151 -6.45 -0.15 3.42
N ALA A 152 -6.51 1.19 3.47
CA ALA A 152 -6.22 1.94 4.68
C ALA A 152 -7.27 1.70 5.78
N PHE A 153 -8.53 1.48 5.42
CA PHE A 153 -9.60 1.14 6.35
C PHE A 153 -9.36 -0.22 7.01
N VAL A 154 -9.04 -1.26 6.23
CA VAL A 154 -8.76 -2.61 6.75
C VAL A 154 -7.54 -2.63 7.68
N VAL A 155 -6.57 -1.76 7.46
CA VAL A 155 -5.42 -1.59 8.35
C VAL A 155 -5.84 -1.18 9.77
N LEU A 156 -6.95 -0.44 9.93
CA LEU A 156 -7.46 -0.03 11.24
C LEU A 156 -7.93 -1.24 12.08
N ASP A 157 -8.51 -2.26 11.45
CA ASP A 157 -8.92 -3.49 12.15
C ASP A 157 -7.71 -4.22 12.74
N GLU A 158 -6.58 -4.21 12.04
CA GLU A 158 -5.34 -4.77 12.56
C GLU A 158 -4.80 -3.98 13.75
N LEU A 159 -4.88 -2.64 13.69
CA LEU A 159 -4.48 -1.77 14.81
C LEU A 159 -5.39 -1.94 16.03
N GLU A 160 -6.69 -2.10 15.82
CA GLU A 160 -7.67 -2.34 16.88
C GLU A 160 -7.42 -3.69 17.56
N ARG A 161 -7.21 -4.76 16.78
CA ARG A 161 -6.86 -6.08 17.32
C ARG A 161 -5.55 -6.04 18.10
N ALA A 162 -4.54 -5.35 17.58
CA ALA A 162 -3.26 -5.19 18.26
C ALA A 162 -3.40 -4.40 19.57
N PHE A 163 -4.23 -3.36 19.60
CA PHE A 163 -4.53 -2.57 20.80
C PHE A 163 -5.22 -3.41 21.87
N ARG A 164 -6.29 -4.13 21.49
CA ARG A 164 -7.03 -5.03 22.42
C ARG A 164 -6.12 -6.11 23.00
N TYR A 165 -5.25 -6.70 22.16
CA TYR A 165 -4.28 -7.68 22.62
C TYR A 165 -3.23 -7.07 23.55
N ASN A 166 -2.68 -5.90 23.24
CA ASN A 166 -1.74 -5.19 24.12
C ASN A 166 -2.38 -4.92 25.49
N ASN A 167 -3.62 -4.42 25.53
CA ASN A 167 -4.35 -4.21 26.78
C ASN A 167 -4.56 -5.50 27.57
N TYR A 168 -4.87 -6.61 26.89
CA TYR A 168 -4.93 -7.92 27.54
C TYR A 168 -3.59 -8.31 28.17
N LEU A 169 -2.47 -8.12 27.45
CA LEU A 169 -1.14 -8.40 27.98
C LEU A 169 -0.81 -7.51 29.19
N GLN A 170 -1.09 -6.22 29.12
CA GLN A 170 -0.91 -5.27 30.23
C GLN A 170 -1.67 -5.71 31.48
N ARG A 171 -2.93 -6.15 31.32
CA ARG A 171 -3.75 -6.65 32.44
C ARG A 171 -3.17 -7.90 33.10
N ILE A 172 -2.60 -8.82 32.31
CA ILE A 172 -1.93 -10.03 32.83
C ILE A 172 -0.66 -9.69 33.59
N VAL A 173 0.11 -8.72 33.08
CA VAL A 173 1.35 -8.27 33.72
C VAL A 173 1.02 -7.58 35.05
N ARG A 174 0.06 -6.65 35.05
CA ARG A 174 -0.28 -5.83 36.23
C ARG A 174 -1.02 -6.61 37.33
N ASN A 175 -1.93 -7.52 36.97
CA ASN A 175 -2.83 -8.16 37.94
C ASN A 175 -2.60 -9.68 38.02
N PRO A 176 -1.97 -10.20 39.09
CA PRO A 176 -1.76 -11.64 39.28
C PRO A 176 -3.05 -12.47 39.25
N SER A 177 -4.16 -11.94 39.76
CA SER A 177 -5.47 -12.60 39.75
C SER A 177 -6.02 -12.91 38.35
N LYS A 178 -5.52 -12.24 37.30
CA LYS A 178 -5.90 -12.50 35.91
C LYS A 178 -5.09 -13.63 35.25
N ARG A 179 -4.22 -14.30 36.02
CA ARG A 179 -3.39 -15.44 35.58
C ARG A 179 -4.01 -16.81 35.90
N ASN A 180 -5.30 -16.82 36.25
CA ASN A 180 -6.04 -17.98 36.73
C ASN A 180 -6.14 -19.16 35.74
N ASN A 181 -6.00 -18.94 34.44
CA ASN A 181 -5.99 -20.01 33.45
C ASN A 181 -4.58 -20.32 32.92
N SER A 182 -4.39 -21.58 32.49
CA SER A 182 -3.10 -22.10 32.00
C SER A 182 -2.52 -21.29 30.84
N ARG A 183 -3.37 -20.75 29.96
CA ARG A 183 -2.97 -19.92 28.81
C ARG A 183 -2.42 -18.56 29.24
N ALA A 184 -3.10 -17.87 30.17
CA ALA A 184 -2.68 -16.58 30.71
C ALA A 184 -1.37 -16.73 31.51
N SER A 185 -1.26 -17.79 32.31
CA SER A 185 -0.02 -18.13 33.03
C SER A 185 1.16 -18.40 32.09
N LYS A 186 0.97 -19.20 31.03
CA LYS A 186 2.01 -19.43 29.99
C LYS A 186 2.39 -18.14 29.27
N THR A 187 1.41 -17.29 28.95
CA THR A 187 1.64 -16.00 28.28
C THR A 187 2.44 -15.05 29.18
N PHE A 188 2.13 -15.00 30.48
CA PHE A 188 2.88 -14.19 31.45
C PHE A 188 4.34 -14.62 31.56
N ARG A 189 4.63 -15.93 31.68
CA ARG A 189 6.02 -16.43 31.73
C ARG A 189 6.83 -15.95 30.53
N LYS A 190 6.28 -16.11 29.32
CA LYS A 190 6.91 -15.62 28.07
C LYS A 190 7.19 -14.11 28.06
N ILE A 191 6.37 -13.32 28.74
CA ILE A 191 6.55 -11.86 28.83
C ILE A 191 7.56 -11.49 29.91
N LYS A 192 7.54 -12.19 31.06
CA LYS A 192 8.48 -11.98 32.16
C LYS A 192 9.92 -12.16 31.69
N ASP A 193 10.16 -13.15 30.84
CA ASP A 193 11.48 -13.47 30.31
C ASP A 193 11.83 -12.66 29.04
N GLY A 194 10.91 -11.80 28.58
CA GLY A 194 11.01 -11.06 27.33
C GLY A 194 11.06 -9.53 27.52
N LYS A 195 10.83 -8.80 26.42
CA LYS A 195 10.76 -7.32 26.44
C LYS A 195 9.50 -6.85 27.18
N PRO A 196 9.59 -5.75 27.95
CA PRO A 196 8.44 -5.20 28.65
C PRO A 196 7.36 -4.77 27.67
N VAL A 197 6.10 -5.11 27.98
CA VAL A 197 4.95 -4.70 27.19
C VAL A 197 4.74 -3.20 27.43
N LYS A 198 5.02 -2.39 26.40
CA LYS A 198 4.73 -0.95 26.43
C LYS A 198 3.28 -0.69 25.99
N PRO A 199 2.59 0.30 26.55
CA PRO A 199 1.27 0.69 26.06
C PRO A 199 1.37 1.20 24.62
N MET A 200 0.31 0.99 23.85
CA MET A 200 0.20 1.57 22.51
C MET A 200 0.08 3.09 22.61
N LYS A 201 0.64 3.81 21.64
CA LYS A 201 0.64 5.28 21.59
C LYS A 201 -0.62 5.90 20.97
N TYR A 202 -1.68 5.10 20.79
CA TYR A 202 -2.94 5.52 20.18
C TYR A 202 -4.11 4.88 20.92
N THR A 203 -5.30 5.46 20.80
CA THR A 203 -6.52 4.99 21.48
C THR A 203 -7.54 4.43 20.48
N LEU A 204 -8.55 3.70 20.99
CA LEU A 204 -9.66 3.23 20.17
C LEU A 204 -10.49 4.38 19.58
N ASN A 205 -10.58 5.53 20.28
CA ASN A 205 -11.29 6.70 19.79
C ASN A 205 -10.60 7.27 18.54
N ILE A 206 -9.27 7.35 18.55
CA ILE A 206 -8.50 7.76 17.37
C ILE A 206 -8.82 6.83 16.19
N LEU A 207 -8.78 5.51 16.40
CA LEU A 207 -9.11 4.54 15.35
C LEU A 207 -10.54 4.70 14.81
N LYS A 208 -11.51 4.98 15.70
CA LYS A 208 -12.91 5.24 15.32
C LYS A 208 -13.00 6.48 14.41
N ASN A 209 -12.36 7.57 14.77
CA ASN A 209 -12.36 8.81 13.98
C ASN A 209 -11.75 8.57 12.58
N TYR A 210 -10.64 7.83 12.50
CA TYR A 210 -10.04 7.44 11.22
C TYR A 210 -10.97 6.54 10.40
N ARG A 211 -11.72 5.65 11.05
CA ARG A 211 -12.68 4.77 10.39
C ARG A 211 -13.79 5.58 9.72
N GLU A 212 -14.37 6.52 10.45
CA GLU A 212 -15.40 7.44 9.93
C GLU A 212 -14.85 8.29 8.78
N ALA A 213 -13.68 8.90 8.95
CA ALA A 213 -13.06 9.71 7.90
C ALA A 213 -12.75 8.91 6.62
N LEU A 214 -12.29 7.67 6.76
CA LEU A 214 -12.03 6.79 5.61
C LEU A 214 -13.32 6.32 4.93
N SER A 215 -14.40 6.07 5.67
CA SER A 215 -15.71 5.77 5.09
C SER A 215 -16.16 6.90 4.17
N THR A 216 -16.10 8.14 4.65
CA THR A 216 -16.41 9.34 3.85
C THR A 216 -15.49 9.45 2.63
N ALA A 217 -14.18 9.22 2.80
CA ALA A 217 -13.23 9.28 1.69
C ALA A 217 -13.50 8.21 0.62
N ILE A 218 -13.94 7.01 1.01
CA ILE A 218 -14.33 5.93 0.09
C ILE A 218 -15.57 6.36 -0.70
N GLU A 219 -16.60 6.88 -0.06
CA GLU A 219 -17.81 7.36 -0.75
C GLU A 219 -17.49 8.48 -1.74
N LEU A 220 -16.71 9.48 -1.30
CA LEU A 220 -16.27 10.58 -2.15
C LEU A 220 -15.45 10.08 -3.35
N SER A 221 -14.54 9.13 -3.14
CA SER A 221 -13.74 8.58 -4.23
C SER A 221 -14.56 7.69 -5.17
N ILE A 222 -15.55 6.94 -4.68
CA ILE A 222 -16.48 6.20 -5.54
C ILE A 222 -17.20 7.20 -6.43
N GLN A 223 -17.86 8.19 -5.83
CA GLN A 223 -18.67 9.17 -6.56
C GLN A 223 -17.87 9.96 -7.60
N ASN A 224 -16.61 10.32 -7.34
CA ASN A 224 -15.90 11.30 -8.17
C ASN A 224 -14.68 10.74 -8.91
N ASN A 225 -14.03 9.68 -8.42
CA ASN A 225 -12.79 9.15 -9.01
C ASN A 225 -13.01 7.87 -9.83
N LEU A 226 -14.25 7.36 -9.91
CA LEU A 226 -14.63 6.27 -10.79
C LEU A 226 -15.38 6.80 -12.02
N PRO A 227 -15.00 6.36 -13.23
CA PRO A 227 -15.79 6.66 -14.43
C PRO A 227 -17.17 5.99 -14.34
N PRO A 228 -18.21 6.60 -14.92
CA PRO A 228 -19.51 5.95 -15.07
C PRO A 228 -19.40 4.73 -16.00
N ILE A 229 -20.25 3.73 -15.77
CA ILE A 229 -20.40 2.55 -16.61
C ILE A 229 -21.75 2.66 -17.31
N HIS A 230 -21.74 2.97 -18.59
CA HIS A 230 -22.94 3.12 -19.40
C HIS A 230 -23.53 1.77 -19.81
N GLY A 231 -24.84 1.72 -20.03
CA GLY A 231 -25.55 0.51 -20.47
C GLY A 231 -26.02 -0.39 -19.34
N SER A 232 -26.29 -1.66 -19.68
CA SER A 232 -26.83 -2.66 -18.73
C SER A 232 -25.73 -3.63 -18.30
N THR A 233 -25.36 -3.57 -17.02
CA THR A 233 -24.26 -4.38 -16.48
C THR A 233 -24.77 -5.55 -15.63
N LEU A 234 -24.40 -6.76 -16.00
CA LEU A 234 -24.59 -7.95 -15.17
C LEU A 234 -23.35 -8.15 -14.28
N ILE A 235 -23.54 -8.08 -12.97
CA ILE A 235 -22.50 -8.25 -11.96
C ILE A 235 -22.71 -9.59 -11.27
N VAL A 236 -21.75 -10.50 -11.39
CA VAL A 236 -21.81 -11.83 -10.76
C VAL A 236 -20.64 -11.98 -9.80
N CYS A 237 -20.94 -12.00 -8.51
CA CYS A 237 -20.00 -12.35 -7.45
C CYS A 237 -20.07 -13.86 -7.21
N THR A 238 -19.13 -14.62 -7.76
CA THR A 238 -19.14 -16.09 -7.71
C THR A 238 -18.10 -16.63 -6.76
N LYS A 239 -18.35 -17.77 -6.12
CA LYS A 239 -17.33 -18.55 -5.44
C LYS A 239 -16.43 -19.23 -6.45
N THR A 240 -15.17 -18.85 -6.45
CA THR A 240 -14.16 -19.51 -7.28
C THR A 240 -13.89 -20.94 -6.78
N PRO A 241 -13.95 -21.97 -7.65
CA PRO A 241 -13.44 -23.30 -7.34
C PRO A 241 -11.91 -23.34 -7.35
N CYS A 242 -11.25 -22.33 -7.93
CA CYS A 242 -9.82 -22.37 -8.17
C CYS A 242 -9.02 -21.89 -6.96
N ALA A 243 -7.96 -22.63 -6.66
CA ALA A 243 -6.93 -22.33 -5.68
C ALA A 243 -6.11 -21.09 -6.08
N VAL A 244 -6.72 -19.91 -6.14
CA VAL A 244 -6.00 -18.63 -6.27
C VAL A 244 -5.29 -18.36 -4.94
N LYS A 245 -4.15 -19.03 -4.75
CA LYS A 245 -3.34 -18.99 -3.51
C LYS A 245 -2.75 -17.62 -3.18
N ARG A 246 -3.03 -16.58 -3.96
CA ARG A 246 -2.71 -15.17 -3.67
C ARG A 246 -3.15 -14.29 -4.83
N LEU A 247 -4.10 -13.38 -4.63
CA LEU A 247 -4.02 -12.10 -5.35
C LEU A 247 -2.70 -11.47 -4.90
N ARG A 248 -1.74 -11.30 -5.83
CA ARG A 248 -0.45 -10.65 -5.58
C ARG A 248 -0.57 -9.16 -5.26
N ALA A 249 -1.79 -8.62 -5.20
CA ALA A 249 -2.02 -7.25 -4.79
C ALA A 249 -1.86 -7.11 -3.27
N SER A 250 -0.61 -6.91 -2.85
CA SER A 250 -0.21 -6.58 -1.49
C SER A 250 -1.00 -5.35 -0.99
N GLY A 251 -2.06 -5.58 -0.22
CA GLY A 251 -2.90 -4.50 0.33
C GLY A 251 -4.41 -4.73 0.21
N LEU A 252 -4.87 -5.75 -0.52
CA LEU A 252 -6.29 -6.04 -0.71
C LEU A 252 -7.03 -6.58 0.54
N GLY A 253 -6.38 -6.62 1.71
CA GLY A 253 -6.87 -7.36 2.87
C GLY A 253 -6.71 -8.88 2.67
N LYS A 254 -6.94 -9.65 3.73
CA LYS A 254 -6.70 -11.11 3.71
C LYS A 254 -7.82 -11.91 3.02
N SER A 255 -8.93 -11.25 2.68
CA SER A 255 -10.16 -11.89 2.22
C SER A 255 -10.49 -11.45 0.79
N LEU A 256 -10.23 -12.34 -0.17
CA LEU A 256 -10.60 -12.17 -1.59
C LEU A 256 -12.08 -11.81 -1.77
N ARG A 257 -12.93 -12.37 -0.91
CA ARG A 257 -14.36 -12.05 -0.83
C ARG A 257 -14.62 -10.58 -0.61
N THR A 258 -14.01 -10.00 0.42
CA THR A 258 -14.33 -8.62 0.82
C THR A 258 -13.96 -7.67 -0.32
N VAL A 259 -12.88 -7.97 -1.03
CA VAL A 259 -12.48 -7.24 -2.23
C VAL A 259 -13.48 -7.46 -3.35
N GLY A 260 -13.84 -8.72 -3.66
CA GLY A 260 -14.77 -9.01 -4.74
C GLY A 260 -16.12 -8.33 -4.52
N LEU A 261 -16.70 -8.47 -3.32
CA LEU A 261 -17.92 -7.77 -2.98
C LEU A 261 -17.75 -6.25 -3.09
N LEU A 262 -16.68 -5.68 -2.56
CA LEU A 262 -16.42 -4.24 -2.69
C LEU A 262 -16.34 -3.79 -4.15
N LEU A 263 -15.63 -4.53 -5.02
CA LEU A 263 -15.53 -4.21 -6.44
C LEU A 263 -16.89 -4.31 -7.13
N GLY A 264 -17.64 -5.38 -6.88
CA GLY A 264 -19.00 -5.54 -7.42
C GLY A 264 -19.93 -4.42 -6.98
N LEU A 265 -19.83 -4.01 -5.71
CA LEU A 265 -20.57 -2.89 -5.14
C LEU A 265 -20.17 -1.54 -5.74
N MET A 266 -18.87 -1.32 -5.95
CA MET A 266 -18.34 -0.11 -6.61
C MET A 266 -18.81 -0.04 -8.07
N CYS A 267 -18.81 -1.16 -8.78
CA CYS A 267 -19.36 -1.26 -10.14
C CYS A 267 -20.86 -0.95 -10.12
N ALA A 268 -21.63 -1.61 -9.25
CA ALA A 268 -23.08 -1.40 -9.15
C ALA A 268 -23.45 0.07 -8.86
N SER A 269 -22.67 0.75 -8.00
CA SER A 269 -22.83 2.17 -7.71
C SER A 269 -22.55 3.09 -8.91
N LYS A 270 -21.89 2.60 -9.96
CA LYS A 270 -21.46 3.39 -11.14
C LYS A 270 -22.16 3.02 -12.43
N CYS A 271 -22.93 1.94 -12.43
CA CYS A 271 -23.71 1.50 -13.57
C CYS A 271 -25.00 2.33 -13.69
N GLU A 272 -25.40 2.66 -14.92
CA GLU A 272 -26.73 3.23 -15.20
C GLU A 272 -27.84 2.23 -14.89
N SER A 273 -27.64 0.98 -15.30
CA SER A 273 -28.50 -0.16 -14.99
C SER A 273 -27.64 -1.35 -14.61
N TYR A 274 -28.01 -2.06 -13.54
CA TYR A 274 -27.31 -3.27 -13.13
C TYR A 274 -28.25 -4.38 -12.67
N SER A 275 -27.77 -5.61 -12.78
CA SER A 275 -28.33 -6.76 -12.06
C SER A 275 -27.19 -7.47 -11.35
N MET A 276 -27.28 -7.57 -10.03
CA MET A 276 -26.22 -8.17 -9.22
C MET A 276 -26.66 -9.52 -8.68
N TYR A 277 -25.82 -10.53 -8.91
CA TYR A 277 -26.05 -11.91 -8.48
C TYR A 277 -24.86 -12.41 -7.69
N ILE A 278 -25.16 -13.30 -6.75
CA ILE A 278 -24.22 -14.00 -5.91
C ILE A 278 -24.36 -15.49 -6.19
N SER A 279 -23.26 -16.18 -6.46
CA SER A 279 -23.27 -17.62 -6.74
C SER A 279 -22.30 -18.40 -5.85
N ASP A 280 -22.76 -19.48 -5.21
CA ASP A 280 -21.94 -20.43 -4.44
C ASP A 280 -21.77 -21.77 -5.22
N GLN A 281 -21.73 -21.70 -6.56
CA GLN A 281 -21.68 -22.86 -7.49
C GLN A 281 -22.95 -23.73 -7.52
N THR A 282 -23.71 -23.79 -6.42
CA THR A 282 -24.96 -24.58 -6.29
C THR A 282 -26.21 -23.71 -6.21
N LEU A 283 -26.08 -22.49 -5.68
CA LEU A 283 -27.17 -21.54 -5.52
C LEU A 283 -26.80 -20.22 -6.17
N VAL A 284 -27.75 -19.59 -6.86
CA VAL A 284 -27.66 -18.22 -7.36
C VAL A 284 -28.74 -17.40 -6.67
N SER A 285 -28.35 -16.32 -6.01
CA SER A 285 -29.29 -15.36 -5.40
C SER A 285 -29.08 -13.98 -5.98
N ARG A 286 -30.18 -13.29 -6.27
CA ARG A 286 -30.16 -11.87 -6.61
C ARG A 286 -29.82 -11.06 -5.36
N PHE A 287 -28.92 -10.09 -5.50
CA PHE A 287 -28.49 -9.24 -4.41
C PHE A 287 -28.77 -7.78 -4.75
N GLU A 288 -29.55 -7.12 -3.89
CA GLU A 288 -29.85 -5.69 -4.01
C GLU A 288 -29.04 -4.92 -2.96
N PRO A 289 -27.96 -4.24 -3.36
CA PRO A 289 -27.11 -3.53 -2.43
C PRO A 289 -27.77 -2.26 -1.86
N SER A 290 -27.56 -2.01 -0.56
CA SER A 290 -27.80 -0.69 0.03
C SER A 290 -26.51 0.13 -0.03
N PHE A 291 -26.53 1.19 -0.83
CA PHE A 291 -25.38 2.08 -1.04
C PHE A 291 -25.24 3.19 0.03
N ALA A 292 -26.05 3.16 1.10
CA ALA A 292 -26.18 4.27 2.02
C ALA A 292 -24.96 4.52 2.94
N SER A 293 -24.03 3.57 3.11
CA SER A 293 -22.76 3.81 3.81
C SER A 293 -21.72 2.70 3.62
N LEU A 294 -20.43 3.00 3.85
CA LEU A 294 -19.37 1.98 4.00
C LEU A 294 -19.72 0.86 5.00
N GLN A 295 -20.36 1.22 6.11
CA GLN A 295 -20.78 0.26 7.13
C GLN A 295 -21.81 -0.72 6.55
N ASN A 296 -22.68 -0.26 5.64
CA ASN A 296 -23.62 -1.11 4.92
C ASN A 296 -22.90 -2.02 3.91
N TYR A 297 -21.89 -1.50 3.21
CA TYR A 297 -21.04 -2.31 2.32
C TYR A 297 -20.29 -3.43 3.08
N MET A 298 -19.77 -3.14 4.27
CA MET A 298 -19.05 -4.11 5.11
C MET A 298 -19.99 -5.08 5.84
N SER A 299 -21.11 -4.60 6.38
CA SER A 299 -22.11 -5.47 7.01
C SER A 299 -22.79 -6.39 6.00
N ALA A 300 -22.94 -5.96 4.74
CA ALA A 300 -23.29 -6.86 3.65
C ALA A 300 -22.25 -7.98 3.54
N ALA A 301 -20.95 -7.67 3.52
CA ALA A 301 -19.89 -8.68 3.45
C ALA A 301 -19.92 -9.71 4.60
N ASP A 302 -20.32 -9.30 5.81
CA ASP A 302 -20.45 -10.17 6.99
C ASP A 302 -21.66 -11.12 6.94
N LYS A 303 -22.72 -10.79 6.19
CA LYS A 303 -23.91 -11.65 6.01
C LYS A 303 -23.65 -12.90 5.18
N PHE A 304 -22.46 -13.05 4.59
CA PHE A 304 -22.16 -14.13 3.64
C PHE A 304 -21.31 -15.27 4.24
N PRO A 305 -21.50 -16.54 3.80
CA PRO A 305 -20.77 -17.71 4.31
C PRO A 305 -19.28 -17.69 3.97
N LYS A 306 -18.39 -18.01 4.93
CA LYS A 306 -16.92 -17.81 4.92
C LYS A 306 -16.09 -18.73 3.96
N ARG A 307 -16.14 -18.55 2.63
CA ARG A 307 -15.22 -19.12 1.60
C ARG A 307 -14.82 -18.11 0.48
N TYR A 308 -14.08 -18.50 -0.57
CA TYR A 308 -13.45 -17.60 -1.58
C TYR A 308 -14.44 -17.05 -2.63
N TRP A 309 -14.23 -15.85 -3.18
CA TRP A 309 -15.12 -15.23 -4.18
C TRP A 309 -14.34 -14.41 -5.22
N ASP A 310 -14.86 -14.38 -6.45
CA ASP A 310 -14.44 -13.64 -7.63
C ASP A 310 -15.60 -12.77 -8.16
N VAL A 311 -15.30 -11.76 -8.97
CA VAL A 311 -16.29 -10.88 -9.61
C VAL A 311 -16.15 -10.98 -11.12
N LEU A 312 -17.26 -11.28 -11.79
CA LEU A 312 -17.42 -11.17 -13.23
C LEU A 312 -18.38 -10.01 -13.50
N ALA A 313 -17.94 -9.02 -14.27
CA ALA A 313 -18.79 -7.95 -14.77
C ALA A 313 -18.88 -8.08 -16.29
N CYS A 314 -20.10 -8.20 -16.81
CA CYS A 314 -20.39 -8.22 -18.23
C CYS A 314 -21.23 -6.99 -18.57
N VAL A 315 -20.71 -6.12 -19.44
CA VAL A 315 -21.39 -4.91 -19.91
C VAL A 315 -22.03 -5.23 -21.26
N ARG A 316 -23.34 -5.00 -21.38
CA ARG A 316 -24.09 -5.05 -22.63
C ARG A 316 -24.59 -3.65 -23.01
#